data_AF-A0A920QLV6-F1
#
_entry.id   AF-A0A920QLV6-F1
#
_cell.length_a   1.000
_cell.length_b   1.000
_cell.length_c   1.000
_cell.angle_alpha   90.00
_cell.angle_beta   90.00
_cell.angle_gamma   90.00
#
_symmetry.space_group_name_H-M   'P 1'
#
loop_
_entity.id
_entity.type
_entity.pdbx_description
1 polymer ?
#
loop_
_entity_poly.entity_id
_entity_poly.type
_entity_poly.pdbx_seq_one_letter_code
_entity_poly.pdbx_strand_id
1 'polypeptide(L)' 'MHVNGPKDTSAYEIQEAMSLIEDMADEDVELIWGATFTESAGDEVAMTVIATGLAY' A
#
# COMPACT_ATOMS: atom_id res chain seq x y z
N MET A 1 1.34 -6.13 0.78
CA MET A 1 1.59 -4.82 0.16
C MET A 1 2.66 -4.06 0.93
N HIS A 2 3.47 -3.24 0.27
CA HIS A 2 4.39 -2.32 0.93
C HIS A 2 4.27 -0.90 0.37
N VAL A 3 4.20 0.09 1.25
CA VAL A 3 4.23 1.51 0.89
C VAL A 3 5.59 2.10 1.27
N ASN A 4 6.20 2.83 0.35
CA ASN A 4 7.38 3.65 0.62
C ASN A 4 7.04 5.11 0.31
N GLY A 5 7.39 6.03 1.21
CA GLY A 5 7.09 7.44 0.98
C GLY A 5 7.84 8.42 1.89
N PRO A 6 7.58 9.72 1.71
CA PRO A 6 8.19 10.79 2.50
C PRO A 6 7.84 10.71 3.99
N LYS A 7 8.66 11.30 4.87
CA LYS A 7 8.38 11.33 6.32
C LYS A 7 7.10 12.09 6.70
N ASP A 8 6.66 13.00 5.85
CA ASP A 8 5.46 13.81 5.99
C ASP A 8 4.22 13.19 5.34
N THR A 9 4.32 11.95 4.83
CA THR A 9 3.15 11.19 4.37
C THR A 9 2.11 11.09 5.48
N SER A 10 0.89 11.50 5.21
CA SER A 10 -0.20 11.46 6.17
C SER A 10 -0.87 10.08 6.24
N ALA A 11 -1.47 9.77 7.40
CA ALA A 11 -2.28 8.57 7.55
C ALA A 11 -3.49 8.54 6.61
N TYR A 12 -4.01 9.72 6.23
CA TYR A 12 -5.14 9.86 5.32
C TYR A 12 -4.76 9.41 3.90
N GLU A 13 -3.61 9.84 3.38
CA GLU A 13 -3.12 9.42 2.07
C GLU A 13 -2.89 7.91 1.99
N ILE A 14 -2.37 7.32 3.07
CA ILE A 14 -2.24 5.86 3.20
C ILE A 14 -3.61 5.19 3.15
N GLN A 15 -4.61 5.73 3.87
CA GLN A 15 -5.96 5.16 3.92
C GLN A 15 -6.67 5.22 2.56
N GLU A 16 -6.54 6.30 1.81
CA GLU A 16 -7.10 6.38 0.45
C GLU A 16 -6.48 5.34 -0.48
N ALA A 17 -5.16 5.19 -0.44
CA ALA A 17 -4.47 4.18 -1.24
C ALA A 17 -4.86 2.74 -0.84
N MET A 18 -5.02 2.48 0.46
CA MET A 18 -5.46 1.19 0.98
C MET A 18 -6.89 0.84 0.53
N SER A 19 -7.82 1.80 0.63
CA SER A 19 -9.22 1.58 0.25
C SER A 19 -9.35 1.15 -1.20
N LEU A 20 -8.54 1.74 -2.07
CA LEU A 20 -8.52 1.45 -3.50
C LEU A 20 -8.02 0.03 -3.82
N ILE A 21 -7.10 -0.49 -3.02
CA ILE A 21 -6.59 -1.87 -3.14
C ILE A 21 -7.58 -2.87 -2.57
N GLU A 22 -8.22 -2.55 -1.44
CA GLU A 22 -9.27 -3.37 -0.84
C GLU A 22 -10.47 -3.53 -1.78
N ASP A 23 -10.90 -2.45 -2.45
CA ASP A 23 -11.99 -2.49 -3.44
C ASP A 23 -11.67 -3.36 -4.68
N MET A 24 -10.39 -3.49 -5.02
CA MET A 24 -9.94 -4.34 -6.14
C MET A 24 -9.73 -5.79 -5.73
N ALA A 25 -9.58 -6.05 -4.43
CA ALA A 25 -9.32 -7.37 -3.92
C ALA A 25 -10.61 -8.12 -3.62
N ASP A 26 -10.50 -9.44 -3.53
CA ASP A 26 -11.62 -10.28 -3.14
C ASP A 26 -11.98 -10.04 -1.66
N GLU A 27 -13.26 -10.16 -1.30
CA GLU A 27 -13.75 -9.94 0.06
C GLU A 27 -13.14 -10.90 1.09
N ASP A 28 -12.72 -12.09 0.64
CA ASP A 28 -12.07 -13.11 1.47
C ASP A 28 -10.54 -13.03 1.44
N VAL A 29 -9.95 -11.98 0.85
CA VAL A 29 -8.49 -11.85 0.78
C VAL A 29 -7.91 -11.54 2.17
N GLU A 30 -6.85 -12.26 2.54
CA GLU A 30 -6.01 -11.88 3.66
C GLU A 30 -5.00 -10.81 3.22
N LEU A 31 -5.27 -9.56 3.59
CA LEU A 31 -4.42 -8.43 3.24
C LEU A 31 -3.43 -8.12 4.36
N ILE A 32 -2.14 -8.27 4.06
CA ILE A 32 -1.03 -7.85 4.93
C ILE A 32 -0.33 -6.66 4.31
N TRP A 33 -0.20 -5.57 5.06
CA TRP A 33 0.49 -4.36 4.60
C TRP A 33 1.48 -3.81 5.63
N GLY A 34 2.44 -3.04 5.12
CA GLY A 34 3.37 -2.26 5.93
C GLY A 34 3.87 -1.04 5.16
N ALA A 35 4.48 -0.11 5.88
CA ALA A 35 4.99 1.13 5.30
C ALA A 35 6.40 1.47 5.81
N THR A 36 7.20 2.09 4.95
CA THR A 36 8.50 2.69 5.29
C THR A 36 8.46 4.17 4.93
N PHE A 37 8.67 5.04 5.91
CA PHE A 37 8.74 6.49 5.70
C PHE A 37 10.15 7.00 5.93
N THR A 38 10.73 7.66 4.93
CA THR A 38 12.13 8.06 4.93
C THR A 38 12.35 9.39 4.20
N GLU A 39 13.36 10.16 4.62
CA GLU A 39 13.76 11.40 3.92
C GLU A 39 14.36 11.11 2.54
N SER A 40 14.85 9.88 2.31
CA SER A 40 15.40 9.48 1.02
C SER A 40 14.34 9.25 -0.07
N ALA A 41 13.06 9.20 0.29
CA ALA A 41 11.96 9.03 -0.66
C ALA A 41 11.65 10.32 -1.45
N GLY A 42 12.22 11.47 -1.04
CA GLY A 42 11.94 12.75 -1.66
C GLY A 42 10.48 13.12 -1.51
N ASP A 43 9.80 13.37 -2.63
CA ASP A 43 8.38 13.75 -2.70
C ASP A 43 7.50 12.66 -3.34
N GLU A 44 8.05 11.46 -3.59
CA GLU A 44 7.34 10.39 -4.28
C GLU A 44 6.86 9.30 -3.32
N VAL A 45 5.63 8.83 -3.54
CA VAL A 45 5.09 7.64 -2.88
C VAL A 45 5.14 6.48 -3.88
N ALA A 46 5.73 5.36 -3.45
CA ALA A 46 5.81 4.14 -4.22
C ALA A 46 5.06 3.01 -3.50
N MET A 47 4.32 2.21 -4.26
CA MET A 47 3.59 1.05 -3.74
C MET A 47 3.98 -0.23 -4.46
N THR A 48 4.22 -1.27 -3.68
CA THR A 48 4.53 -2.60 -4.17
C THR A 48 3.46 -3.60 -3.74
N VAL A 49 2.81 -4.23 -4.71
CA VAL A 49 1.78 -5.24 -4.51
C VAL A 49 2.33 -6.62 -4.89
N ILE A 50 2.09 -7.60 -4.04
CA ILE A 50 2.37 -9.01 -4.30
C ILE A 50 1.04 -9.74 -4.11
N ALA A 51 0.42 -10.16 -5.21
CA ALA A 51 -0.79 -10.95 -5.21
C ALA A 51 -0.43 -12.43 -5.33
N THR A 52 -0.93 -13.26 -4.42
CA THR A 52 -0.73 -14.71 -4.39
C THR A 52 -2.09 -15.42 -4.36
N GLY A 53 -2.12 -16.74 -4.54
CA GLY A 53 -3.38 -17.51 -4.50
C GLY A 53 -4.29 -17.34 -5.72
N LEU A 54 -3.76 -16.79 -6.82
CA LEU A 54 -4.51 -16.64 -8.07
C LEU A 54 -4.83 -18.04 -8.66
N ALA A 55 -6.12 -18.35 -8.80
CA ALA A 55 -6.58 -19.51 -9.55
C ALA A 55 -6.48 -19.22 -11.07
N TYR A 56 -6.00 -20.21 -11.83
CA TYR A 56 -5.82 -20.13 -13.28
C TYR A 56 -7.13 -20.31 -14.06
#